data_AF-A0A847X6M8-F1
#
_entry.id   AF-A0A847X6M8-F1
#
_cell.length_a   1.000
_cell.length_b   1.000
_cell.length_c   1.000
_cell.angle_alpha   90.00
_cell.angle_beta   90.00
_cell.angle_gamma   90.00
#
_symmetry.space_group_name_H-M   'P 1'
#
loop_
_entity.id
_entity.type
_entity.pdbx_description
1 polymer ?
#
loop_
_entity_poly.entity_id
_entity_poly.type
_entity_poly.pdbx_seq_one_letter_code
_entity_poly.pdbx_strand_id
1 'polypeptide(L)'
;KALIEMFEIQKAEPPMAVGTDMLLEVMKGTFSFKLEDQIAAIRKFTKEAKEKYERGERPVSIDAKRILITGCPMSGVIEKIGGPIEVNGGVIVYRDDCGGERTQMQMVDTEAEDIMRAISDRYLEVNCSVLTPNDGRMDHTLEAIKEYKVDGVIEVILQACHTFNIEATKMERAVRNAGIPYMKLETDYSTADSGQVDTRIAAFIEML
;
A
#
# COMPACT_ATOMS: atom_id res chain seq x y z
N LYS A 1 -1.65 10.68 -10.85
CA LYS A 1 -0.74 10.32 -11.96
C LYS A 1 0.68 10.15 -11.42
N ALA A 2 1.31 11.19 -10.85
CA ALA A 2 2.64 11.09 -10.25
C ALA A 2 2.74 10.01 -9.15
N LEU A 3 1.74 9.88 -8.28
CA LEU A 3 1.68 8.82 -7.27
C LEU A 3 1.67 7.42 -7.88
N ILE A 4 0.88 7.20 -8.94
CA ILE A 4 0.81 5.90 -9.64
C ILE A 4 2.19 5.56 -10.19
N GLU A 5 2.80 6.48 -10.94
CA GLU A 5 4.15 6.26 -11.50
C GLU A 5 5.19 5.93 -10.42
N MET A 6 5.07 6.56 -9.25
CA MET A 6 5.91 6.25 -8.11
C MET A 6 5.65 4.84 -7.58
N PHE A 7 4.39 4.43 -7.38
CA PHE A 7 4.07 3.08 -6.90
C PHE A 7 4.52 2.00 -7.88
N GLU A 8 4.38 2.23 -9.19
CA GLU A 8 4.75 1.26 -10.23
C GLU A 8 6.24 0.91 -10.27
N ILE A 9 7.14 1.72 -9.68
CA ILE A 9 8.57 1.37 -9.60
C ILE A 9 8.80 0.10 -8.76
N GLN A 10 7.85 -0.25 -7.88
CA GLN A 10 7.93 -1.48 -7.09
C GLN A 10 7.59 -2.73 -7.90
N LYS A 11 7.06 -2.62 -9.12
CA LYS A 11 6.89 -3.76 -10.04
C LYS A 11 8.23 -4.34 -10.51
N ALA A 12 9.32 -3.59 -10.39
CA ALA A 12 10.66 -4.07 -10.74
C ALA A 12 11.13 -5.25 -9.87
N GLU A 13 12.03 -6.05 -10.42
CA GLU A 13 12.63 -7.21 -9.75
C GLU A 13 14.17 -7.09 -9.76
N PRO A 14 14.79 -6.76 -8.61
CA PRO A 14 14.17 -6.39 -7.33
C PRO A 14 13.53 -4.97 -7.39
N PRO A 15 12.70 -4.60 -6.39
CA PRO A 15 12.07 -3.28 -6.32
C PRO A 15 13.07 -2.12 -6.37
N MET A 16 12.67 -0.99 -6.95
CA MET A 16 13.57 0.16 -7.13
C MET A 16 13.76 0.98 -5.85
N ALA A 17 12.92 0.82 -4.84
CA ALA A 17 13.00 1.55 -3.57
C ALA A 17 12.56 0.70 -2.39
N VAL A 18 13.04 1.06 -1.20
CA VAL A 18 12.50 0.56 0.07
C VAL A 18 11.08 1.10 0.24
N GLY A 19 10.12 0.25 0.59
CA GLY A 19 8.71 0.65 0.60
C GLY A 19 8.40 1.74 1.62
N THR A 20 9.03 1.69 2.80
CA THR A 20 8.87 2.72 3.84
C THR A 20 9.31 4.11 3.37
N ASP A 21 10.40 4.22 2.62
CA ASP A 21 10.87 5.50 2.05
C ASP A 21 9.80 6.13 1.15
N MET A 22 9.15 5.31 0.31
CA MET A 22 8.05 5.77 -0.54
C MET A 22 6.86 6.25 0.29
N LEU A 23 6.46 5.48 1.32
CA LEU A 23 5.35 5.83 2.19
C LEU A 23 5.60 7.13 2.96
N LEU A 24 6.83 7.31 3.46
CA LEU A 24 7.26 8.53 4.13
C LEU A 24 7.26 9.72 3.18
N GLU A 25 7.67 9.55 1.92
CA GLU A 25 7.64 10.63 0.93
C GLU A 25 6.19 11.06 0.60
N VAL A 26 5.26 10.12 0.45
CA VAL A 26 3.83 10.42 0.33
C VAL A 26 3.32 11.19 1.56
N MET A 27 3.70 10.73 2.76
CA MET A 27 3.26 11.36 4.01
C MET A 27 3.80 12.79 4.16
N LYS A 28 5.06 13.05 3.83
CA LYS A 28 5.64 14.41 3.82
C LYS A 28 4.83 15.35 2.91
N GLY A 29 4.38 14.84 1.76
CA GLY A 29 3.53 15.57 0.83
C GLY A 29 2.28 16.14 1.50
N THR A 30 1.65 15.40 2.42
CA THR A 30 0.42 15.84 3.10
C THR A 30 0.58 17.09 3.99
N PHE A 31 1.82 17.46 4.33
CA PHE A 31 2.13 18.67 5.09
C PHE A 31 2.40 19.89 4.19
N SER A 32 2.42 19.73 2.87
CA SER A 32 2.52 20.84 1.93
C SER A 32 1.14 21.39 1.57
N PHE A 33 1.00 22.71 1.60
CA PHE A 33 -0.22 23.40 1.16
C PHE A 33 -0.28 23.63 -0.35
N LYS A 34 0.84 23.41 -1.07
CA LYS A 34 0.94 23.57 -2.53
C LYS A 34 1.04 22.21 -3.18
N LEU A 35 0.05 21.90 -4.03
CA LEU A 35 0.00 20.63 -4.74
C LEU A 35 1.19 20.47 -5.70
N GLU A 36 1.66 21.55 -6.30
CA GLU A 36 2.80 21.57 -7.22
C GLU A 36 4.08 21.11 -6.53
N ASP A 37 4.29 21.54 -5.28
CA ASP A 37 5.45 21.14 -4.48
C ASP A 37 5.39 19.65 -4.14
N GLN A 38 4.19 19.13 -3.83
CA GLN A 38 3.98 17.69 -3.61
C GLN A 38 4.28 16.87 -4.87
N ILE A 39 3.75 17.30 -6.03
CA ILE A 39 3.97 16.62 -7.32
C ILE A 39 5.45 16.64 -7.69
N ALA A 40 6.14 17.77 -7.47
CA ALA A 40 7.56 17.90 -7.74
C ALA A 40 8.40 16.95 -6.87
N ALA A 41 8.08 16.84 -5.58
CA ALA A 41 8.75 15.93 -4.66
C ALA A 41 8.59 14.46 -5.09
N ILE A 42 7.35 14.03 -5.37
CA ILE A 42 7.05 12.66 -5.81
C ILE A 42 7.78 12.32 -7.12
N ARG A 43 7.76 13.23 -8.11
CA ARG A 43 8.46 13.04 -9.38
C ARG A 43 9.97 12.98 -9.20
N LYS A 44 10.51 13.83 -8.33
CA LYS A 44 11.94 13.83 -8.02
C LYS A 44 12.35 12.49 -7.40
N PHE A 45 11.63 12.02 -6.40
CA PHE A 45 11.87 10.71 -5.77
C PHE A 45 11.84 9.58 -6.82
N THR A 46 10.79 9.54 -7.63
CA THR A 46 10.60 8.50 -8.67
C THR A 46 11.73 8.51 -9.68
N LYS A 47 12.15 9.70 -10.14
CA LYS A 47 13.25 9.87 -11.09
C LYS A 47 14.57 9.40 -10.48
N GLU A 48 14.89 9.80 -9.25
CA GLU A 48 16.13 9.40 -8.58
C GLU A 48 16.20 7.89 -8.35
N ALA A 49 15.08 7.25 -8.00
CA ALA A 49 14.99 5.79 -7.88
C ALA A 49 15.27 5.08 -9.21
N LYS A 50 14.65 5.55 -10.32
CA LYS A 50 14.88 5.01 -11.66
C LYS A 50 16.34 5.17 -12.10
N GLU A 51 16.93 6.35 -11.91
CA GLU A 51 18.33 6.62 -12.27
C GLU A 51 19.33 5.78 -11.46
N LYS A 52 19.09 5.58 -10.16
CA LYS A 52 19.88 4.66 -9.32
C LYS A 52 19.81 3.24 -9.87
N TYR A 53 18.60 2.79 -10.20
CA TYR A 53 18.37 1.47 -10.75
C TYR A 53 19.08 1.25 -12.10
N GLU A 54 19.06 2.24 -12.99
CA GLU A 54 19.78 2.22 -14.27
C GLU A 54 21.30 2.14 -14.10
N ARG A 55 21.85 2.74 -13.04
CA ARG A 55 23.28 2.61 -12.67
C ARG A 55 23.66 1.27 -12.05
N GLY A 56 22.70 0.37 -11.88
CA GLY A 56 22.92 -0.95 -11.28
C GLY A 56 22.76 -1.00 -9.76
N GLU A 57 22.37 0.11 -9.11
CA GLU A 57 22.06 0.10 -7.68
C GLU A 57 20.80 -0.72 -7.43
N ARG A 58 20.81 -1.55 -6.39
CA ARG A 58 19.68 -2.38 -5.96
C ARG A 58 19.49 -2.16 -4.46
N PRO A 59 18.64 -1.21 -4.05
CA PRO A 59 18.47 -0.89 -2.62
C PRO A 59 17.74 -2.00 -1.85
N VAL A 60 17.04 -2.89 -2.56
CA VAL A 60 16.30 -4.02 -2.01
C VAL A 60 16.94 -5.31 -2.51
N SER A 61 17.06 -6.31 -1.63
CA SER A 61 17.56 -7.64 -1.98
C SER A 61 16.66 -8.33 -3.00
N ILE A 62 17.24 -9.15 -3.87
CA ILE A 62 16.46 -10.00 -4.78
C ILE A 62 15.65 -11.08 -4.05
N ASP A 63 16.11 -11.49 -2.86
CA ASP A 63 15.45 -12.48 -2.01
C ASP A 63 14.42 -11.85 -1.06
N ALA A 64 14.22 -10.52 -1.12
CA ALA A 64 13.30 -9.83 -0.22
C ALA A 64 11.84 -10.25 -0.50
N LYS A 65 11.11 -10.61 0.56
CA LYS A 65 9.71 -11.04 0.47
C LYS A 65 8.80 -9.87 0.15
N ARG A 66 8.05 -9.97 -0.93
CA ARG A 66 7.25 -8.88 -1.50
C ARG A 66 5.90 -8.80 -0.78
N ILE A 67 5.72 -7.76 0.02
CA ILE A 67 4.57 -7.60 0.89
C ILE A 67 3.58 -6.58 0.33
N LEU A 68 2.30 -6.98 0.28
CA LEU A 68 1.19 -6.07 0.04
C LEU A 68 0.56 -5.69 1.38
N ILE A 69 0.40 -4.39 1.59
CA ILE A 69 -0.28 -3.83 2.76
C ILE A 69 -1.69 -3.41 2.35
N THR A 70 -2.72 -3.89 3.04
CA THR A 70 -4.12 -3.48 2.82
C THR A 70 -4.80 -3.09 4.13
N GLY A 71 -5.98 -2.46 4.04
CA GLY A 71 -6.82 -2.15 5.19
C GLY A 71 -6.86 -0.65 5.48
N CYS A 72 -6.60 -0.30 6.74
CA CYS A 72 -6.64 1.08 7.21
C CYS A 72 -5.46 1.90 6.69
N PRO A 73 -5.61 3.24 6.60
CA PRO A 73 -4.52 4.13 6.24
C PRO A 73 -3.28 3.95 7.11
N MET A 74 -2.11 3.79 6.47
CA MET A 74 -0.84 3.57 7.18
C MET A 74 -0.24 4.83 7.84
N SER A 75 -0.79 6.00 7.56
CA SER A 75 -0.31 7.27 8.12
C SER A 75 -0.31 7.22 9.66
N GLY A 76 0.86 7.39 10.28
CA GLY A 76 1.03 7.31 11.73
C GLY A 76 1.49 5.94 12.26
N VAL A 77 1.48 4.88 11.44
CA VAL A 77 2.00 3.54 11.80
C VAL A 77 3.05 3.01 10.81
N ILE A 78 3.54 3.85 9.88
CA ILE A 78 4.55 3.47 8.88
C ILE A 78 5.77 2.82 9.53
N GLU A 79 6.39 3.46 10.52
CA GLU A 79 7.58 2.91 11.21
C GLU A 79 7.25 1.63 11.99
N LYS A 80 6.08 1.61 12.65
CA LYS A 80 5.65 0.51 13.51
C LYS A 80 5.37 -0.78 12.73
N ILE A 81 4.90 -0.68 11.50
CA ILE A 81 4.59 -1.82 10.65
C ILE A 81 5.65 -2.03 9.57
N GLY A 82 5.94 -0.99 8.80
CA GLY A 82 6.86 -1.06 7.68
C GLY A 82 8.32 -1.25 8.10
N GLY A 83 8.74 -0.66 9.22
CA GLY A 83 10.09 -0.87 9.77
C GLY A 83 10.38 -2.35 10.00
N PRO A 84 9.58 -3.07 10.82
CA PRO A 84 9.71 -4.50 11.01
C PRO A 84 9.66 -5.33 9.72
N ILE A 85 8.82 -4.96 8.74
CA ILE A 85 8.76 -5.69 7.46
C ILE A 85 10.12 -5.64 6.77
N GLU A 86 10.67 -4.43 6.59
CA GLU A 86 11.91 -4.22 5.83
C GLU A 86 13.13 -4.76 6.59
N VAL A 87 13.18 -4.63 7.92
CA VAL A 87 14.28 -5.16 8.76
C VAL A 87 14.34 -6.69 8.73
N ASN A 88 13.18 -7.37 8.66
CA ASN A 88 13.10 -8.83 8.65
C ASN A 88 13.22 -9.43 7.24
N GLY A 89 13.64 -8.65 6.23
CA GLY A 89 13.88 -9.15 4.87
C GLY A 89 12.62 -9.18 3.98
N GLY A 90 11.56 -8.47 4.37
CA GLY A 90 10.45 -8.14 3.49
C GLY A 90 10.69 -6.83 2.74
N VAL A 91 9.81 -6.50 1.81
CA VAL A 91 9.72 -5.20 1.14
C VAL A 91 8.28 -4.87 0.82
N ILE A 92 7.81 -3.67 1.14
CA ILE A 92 6.46 -3.23 0.79
C ILE A 92 6.42 -2.85 -0.69
N VAL A 93 5.72 -3.66 -1.48
CA VAL A 93 5.62 -3.46 -2.95
C VAL A 93 4.29 -2.84 -3.37
N TYR A 94 3.25 -2.96 -2.55
CA TYR A 94 1.93 -2.41 -2.85
C TYR A 94 1.23 -1.93 -1.59
N ARG A 95 0.57 -0.78 -1.71
CA ARG A 95 -0.27 -0.18 -0.66
C ARG A 95 -1.71 -0.05 -1.14
N ASP A 96 -2.59 -0.77 -0.47
CA ASP A 96 -4.01 -0.91 -0.76
C ASP A 96 -4.88 -0.32 0.36
N ASP A 97 -4.81 1.00 0.55
CA ASP A 97 -5.68 1.74 1.48
C ASP A 97 -6.34 2.96 0.79
N CYS A 98 -7.00 3.83 1.55
CA CYS A 98 -7.70 5.01 1.03
C CYS A 98 -6.79 6.00 0.28
N GLY A 99 -5.48 6.01 0.55
CA GLY A 99 -4.48 6.82 -0.17
C GLY A 99 -3.60 6.00 -1.12
N GLY A 100 -3.80 4.69 -1.16
CA GLY A 100 -3.03 3.73 -1.93
C GLY A 100 -3.34 3.74 -3.42
N GLU A 101 -2.61 2.90 -4.15
CA GLU A 101 -2.60 2.90 -5.61
C GLU A 101 -3.99 2.65 -6.22
N ARG A 102 -4.74 1.67 -5.69
CA ARG A 102 -6.13 1.38 -6.08
C ARG A 102 -7.04 2.62 -6.09
N THR A 103 -6.92 3.49 -5.08
CA THR A 103 -7.74 4.70 -4.99
C THR A 103 -7.23 5.81 -5.91
N GLN A 104 -5.92 5.82 -6.19
CA GLN A 104 -5.28 6.84 -7.04
C GLN A 104 -5.44 6.53 -8.55
N MET A 105 -5.62 5.27 -8.94
CA MET A 105 -5.88 4.88 -10.33
C MET A 105 -7.27 5.27 -10.82
N GLN A 106 -8.23 5.48 -9.90
CA GLN A 106 -9.58 5.96 -10.21
C GLN A 106 -9.56 7.47 -10.48
N MET A 107 -9.50 7.82 -11.77
CA MET A 107 -9.36 9.20 -12.24
C MET A 107 -10.71 9.79 -12.66
N VAL A 108 -10.92 11.06 -12.37
CA VAL A 108 -12.04 11.83 -12.91
C VAL A 108 -11.76 12.11 -14.39
N ASP A 109 -12.75 11.87 -15.25
CA ASP A 109 -12.74 12.35 -16.62
C ASP A 109 -12.94 13.88 -16.63
N THR A 110 -11.88 14.61 -16.97
CA THR A 110 -11.89 16.08 -16.95
C THR A 110 -12.60 16.69 -18.15
N GLU A 111 -12.87 15.90 -19.19
CA GLU A 111 -13.54 16.36 -20.42
C GLU A 111 -15.01 15.93 -20.47
N ALA A 112 -15.52 15.33 -19.38
CA ALA A 112 -16.91 14.91 -19.28
C ALA A 112 -17.87 16.11 -19.41
N GLU A 113 -18.96 15.92 -20.16
CA GLU A 113 -20.00 16.94 -20.35
C GLU A 113 -20.62 17.38 -19.01
N ASP A 114 -20.85 16.41 -18.11
CA ASP A 114 -21.27 16.66 -16.72
C ASP A 114 -20.11 16.37 -15.75
N ILE A 115 -19.31 17.41 -15.49
CA ILE A 115 -18.15 17.32 -14.59
C ILE A 115 -18.56 16.99 -13.14
N MET A 116 -19.72 17.46 -12.68
CA MET A 116 -20.19 17.19 -11.32
C MET A 116 -20.53 15.71 -11.17
N ARG A 117 -21.15 15.12 -12.20
CA ARG A 117 -21.39 13.68 -12.26
C ARG A 117 -20.08 12.89 -12.27
N ALA A 118 -19.13 13.24 -13.13
CA ALA A 118 -17.82 12.56 -13.21
C ALA A 118 -17.07 12.57 -11.87
N ILE A 119 -17.10 13.70 -11.14
CA ILE A 119 -16.53 13.78 -9.79
C ILE A 119 -17.30 12.85 -8.85
N SER A 120 -18.63 12.89 -8.85
CA SER A 120 -19.45 12.06 -7.95
C SER A 120 -19.27 10.56 -8.18
N ASP A 121 -19.18 10.14 -9.44
CA ASP A 121 -18.98 8.74 -9.82
C ASP A 121 -17.64 8.24 -9.30
N ARG A 122 -16.56 9.01 -9.49
CA ARG A 122 -15.25 8.69 -8.91
C ARG A 122 -15.31 8.49 -7.40
N TYR A 123 -16.07 9.32 -6.66
CA TYR A 123 -16.18 9.16 -5.19
C TYR A 123 -16.90 7.87 -4.79
N LEU A 124 -17.84 7.40 -5.60
CA LEU A 124 -18.59 6.16 -5.37
C LEU A 124 -17.84 4.91 -5.85
N GLU A 125 -16.92 5.04 -6.79
CA GLU A 125 -16.06 3.95 -7.26
C GLU A 125 -15.02 3.51 -6.21
N VAL A 126 -14.70 4.36 -5.23
CA VAL A 126 -13.71 4.02 -4.19
C VAL A 126 -14.22 2.87 -3.33
N ASN A 127 -13.56 1.71 -3.46
CA ASN A 127 -13.85 0.48 -2.73
C ASN A 127 -13.42 0.56 -1.24
N CYS A 128 -14.08 1.41 -0.45
CA CYS A 128 -13.90 1.53 0.99
C CYS A 128 -14.85 0.56 1.73
N SER A 129 -14.38 -0.03 2.84
CA SER A 129 -15.16 -0.97 3.65
C SER A 129 -16.46 -0.40 4.25
N VAL A 130 -16.66 0.93 4.18
CA VAL A 130 -17.91 1.58 4.61
C VAL A 130 -19.05 1.40 3.61
N LEU A 131 -18.76 0.96 2.38
CA LEU A 131 -19.75 0.67 1.34
C LEU A 131 -20.06 -0.83 1.29
N THR A 132 -21.27 -1.16 0.87
CA THR A 132 -21.68 -2.56 0.68
C THR A 132 -22.59 -2.69 -0.56
N PRO A 133 -22.37 -3.70 -1.42
CA PRO A 133 -21.24 -4.64 -1.43
C PRO A 133 -19.91 -3.94 -1.78
N ASN A 134 -18.79 -4.62 -1.50
CA ASN A 134 -17.44 -4.08 -1.72
C ASN A 134 -16.50 -5.12 -2.35
N ASP A 135 -17.05 -5.97 -3.25
CA ASP A 135 -16.30 -7.04 -3.93
C ASP A 135 -15.10 -6.54 -4.71
N GLY A 136 -15.19 -5.34 -5.30
CA GLY A 136 -14.12 -4.70 -6.05
C GLY A 136 -12.82 -4.53 -5.25
N ARG A 137 -12.90 -4.39 -3.91
CA ARG A 137 -11.70 -4.37 -3.07
C ARG A 137 -10.90 -5.67 -3.18
N MET A 138 -11.58 -6.81 -3.05
CA MET A 138 -10.96 -8.13 -3.13
C MET A 138 -10.41 -8.38 -4.54
N ASP A 139 -11.17 -8.04 -5.58
CA ASP A 139 -10.75 -8.23 -6.97
C ASP A 139 -9.45 -7.46 -7.25
N HIS A 140 -9.39 -6.18 -6.87
CA HIS A 140 -8.17 -5.38 -7.04
C HIS A 140 -6.99 -5.88 -6.20
N THR A 141 -7.21 -6.35 -4.96
CA THR A 141 -6.12 -6.96 -4.19
C THR A 141 -5.57 -8.21 -4.90
N LEU A 142 -6.44 -9.05 -5.49
CA LEU A 142 -6.02 -10.24 -6.23
C LEU A 142 -5.30 -9.91 -7.55
N GLU A 143 -5.69 -8.83 -8.23
CA GLU A 143 -4.98 -8.29 -9.39
C GLU A 143 -3.59 -7.80 -8.99
N ALA A 144 -3.51 -6.96 -7.95
CA ALA A 144 -2.27 -6.41 -7.44
C ALA A 144 -1.30 -7.51 -6.97
N ILE A 145 -1.80 -8.58 -6.33
CA ILE A 145 -1.00 -9.75 -5.95
C ILE A 145 -0.24 -10.33 -7.15
N LYS A 146 -0.90 -10.47 -8.30
CA LYS A 146 -0.29 -11.02 -9.51
C LYS A 146 0.66 -10.02 -10.15
N GLU A 147 0.22 -8.78 -10.29
CA GLU A 147 0.99 -7.73 -10.97
C GLU A 147 2.28 -7.37 -10.23
N TYR A 148 2.23 -7.31 -8.91
CA TYR A 148 3.36 -6.98 -8.05
C TYR A 148 4.11 -8.20 -7.52
N LYS A 149 3.74 -9.42 -7.94
CA LYS A 149 4.36 -10.69 -7.52
C LYS A 149 4.48 -10.78 -6.00
N VAL A 150 3.36 -10.64 -5.33
CA VAL A 150 3.28 -10.56 -3.86
C VAL A 150 3.50 -11.94 -3.25
N ASP A 151 4.39 -12.03 -2.27
CA ASP A 151 4.66 -13.24 -1.48
C ASP A 151 3.75 -13.34 -0.25
N GLY A 152 3.29 -12.21 0.29
CA GLY A 152 2.42 -12.19 1.46
C GLY A 152 1.60 -10.90 1.60
N VAL A 153 0.42 -11.02 2.18
CA VAL A 153 -0.47 -9.89 2.48
C VAL A 153 -0.53 -9.63 3.97
N ILE A 154 -0.30 -8.38 4.37
CA ILE A 154 -0.53 -7.91 5.73
C ILE A 154 -1.69 -6.92 5.72
N GLU A 155 -2.81 -7.28 6.33
CA GLU A 155 -3.95 -6.38 6.50
C GLU A 155 -3.87 -5.67 7.85
N VAL A 156 -3.68 -4.35 7.81
CA VAL A 156 -3.56 -3.50 8.98
C VAL A 156 -4.92 -2.92 9.34
N ILE A 157 -5.34 -3.15 10.58
CA ILE A 157 -6.60 -2.68 11.13
C ILE A 157 -6.29 -1.74 12.29
N LEU A 158 -6.73 -0.49 12.19
CA LEU A 158 -6.68 0.42 13.32
C LEU A 158 -7.79 0.05 14.31
N GLN A 159 -7.48 0.07 15.60
CA GLN A 159 -8.47 -0.11 16.65
C GLN A 159 -9.68 0.81 16.44
N ALA A 160 -10.87 0.29 16.70
CA ALA A 160 -12.17 0.91 16.42
C ALA A 160 -12.55 1.06 14.92
N CYS A 161 -11.73 0.60 13.98
CA CYS A 161 -12.13 0.54 12.57
C CYS A 161 -12.97 -0.71 12.26
N HIS A 162 -14.23 -0.71 12.70
CA HIS A 162 -15.11 -1.88 12.64
C HIS A 162 -15.38 -2.39 11.23
N THR A 163 -15.55 -1.50 10.24
CA THR A 163 -15.90 -1.89 8.87
C THR A 163 -14.79 -2.70 8.21
N PHE A 164 -13.53 -2.23 8.29
CA PHE A 164 -12.38 -3.00 7.82
C PHE A 164 -12.17 -4.27 8.65
N ASN A 165 -12.38 -4.21 9.98
CA ASN A 165 -12.21 -5.38 10.86
C ASN A 165 -13.17 -6.54 10.49
N ILE A 166 -14.43 -6.22 10.17
CA ILE A 166 -15.44 -7.17 9.70
C ILE A 166 -15.11 -7.68 8.29
N GLU A 167 -14.76 -6.78 7.36
CA GLU A 167 -14.46 -7.15 5.97
C GLU A 167 -13.18 -7.97 5.82
N ALA A 168 -12.23 -7.85 6.77
CA ALA A 168 -10.97 -8.61 6.77
C ALA A 168 -11.20 -10.13 6.70
N THR A 169 -12.31 -10.66 7.22
CA THR A 169 -12.64 -12.09 7.06
C THR A 169 -12.89 -12.49 5.60
N LYS A 170 -13.49 -11.60 4.80
CA LYS A 170 -13.72 -11.81 3.37
C LYS A 170 -12.42 -11.67 2.59
N MET A 171 -11.61 -10.67 2.94
CA MET A 171 -10.28 -10.46 2.35
C MET A 171 -9.36 -11.65 2.62
N GLU A 172 -9.27 -12.13 3.86
CA GLU A 172 -8.49 -13.31 4.23
C GLU A 172 -8.86 -14.52 3.39
N ARG A 173 -10.16 -14.79 3.22
CA ARG A 173 -10.62 -15.92 2.40
C ARG A 173 -10.22 -15.75 0.94
N ALA A 174 -10.39 -14.55 0.36
CA ALA A 174 -10.01 -14.28 -1.02
C ALA A 174 -8.51 -14.51 -1.25
N VAL A 175 -7.66 -13.93 -0.40
CA VAL A 175 -6.20 -14.02 -0.50
C VAL A 175 -5.71 -15.45 -0.30
N ARG A 176 -6.19 -16.15 0.74
CA ARG A 176 -5.81 -17.55 0.99
C ARG A 176 -6.27 -18.50 -0.11
N ASN A 177 -7.46 -18.28 -0.68
CA ASN A 177 -7.95 -19.08 -1.82
C ASN A 177 -7.09 -18.88 -3.07
N ALA A 178 -6.41 -17.74 -3.21
CA ALA A 178 -5.42 -17.50 -4.25
C ALA A 178 -4.03 -18.10 -3.94
N GLY A 179 -3.88 -18.79 -2.81
CA GLY A 179 -2.64 -19.44 -2.41
C GLY A 179 -1.62 -18.51 -1.74
N ILE A 180 -2.01 -17.28 -1.37
CA ILE A 180 -1.12 -16.30 -0.77
C ILE A 180 -1.25 -16.31 0.77
N PRO A 181 -0.14 -16.36 1.52
CA PRO A 181 -0.13 -16.15 2.96
C PRO A 181 -0.73 -14.79 3.36
N TYR A 182 -1.55 -14.80 4.41
CA TYR A 182 -2.26 -13.61 4.89
C TYR A 182 -2.10 -13.48 6.41
N MET A 183 -1.81 -12.26 6.87
CA MET A 183 -1.80 -11.89 8.27
C MET A 183 -2.69 -10.66 8.51
N LYS A 184 -3.67 -10.80 9.41
CA LYS A 184 -4.39 -9.67 9.99
C LYS A 184 -3.67 -9.13 11.22
N LEU A 185 -3.43 -7.83 11.25
CA LEU A 185 -2.75 -7.14 12.33
C LEU A 185 -3.61 -5.96 12.81
N GLU A 186 -4.12 -6.05 14.03
CA GLU A 186 -4.85 -4.95 14.68
C GLU A 186 -3.92 -4.18 15.61
N THR A 187 -3.95 -2.86 15.54
CA THR A 187 -3.00 -1.96 16.24
C THR A 187 -3.62 -0.57 16.45
N ASP A 188 -2.99 0.26 17.28
CA ASP A 188 -3.24 1.70 17.36
C ASP A 188 -1.96 2.51 17.04
N TYR A 189 -2.02 3.83 17.25
CA TYR A 189 -0.88 4.75 17.06
C TYR A 189 0.12 4.77 18.23
N SER A 190 -0.20 4.13 19.36
CA SER A 190 0.71 4.04 20.50
C SER A 190 1.88 3.11 20.18
N THR A 191 2.93 3.16 20.99
CA THR A 191 4.07 2.24 20.89
C THR A 191 3.97 1.05 21.86
N ALA A 192 2.85 0.90 22.55
CA ALA A 192 2.71 -0.05 23.66
C ALA A 192 2.81 -1.52 23.22
N ASP A 193 2.35 -1.83 22.01
CA ASP A 193 2.33 -3.15 21.37
C ASP A 193 3.41 -3.32 20.29
N SER A 194 4.33 -2.35 20.11
CA SER A 194 5.36 -2.41 19.04
C SER A 194 6.20 -3.68 19.09
N GLY A 195 6.56 -4.18 20.28
CA GLY A 195 7.32 -5.43 20.40
C GLY A 195 6.52 -6.67 19.99
N GLN A 196 5.20 -6.69 20.23
CA GLN A 196 4.33 -7.76 19.77
C GLN A 196 4.17 -7.71 18.25
N VAL A 197 3.95 -6.51 17.70
CA VAL A 197 3.84 -6.27 16.26
C VAL A 197 5.10 -6.74 15.54
N ASP A 198 6.27 -6.34 16.01
CA ASP A 198 7.57 -6.73 15.44
C ASP A 198 7.75 -8.26 15.42
N THR A 199 7.53 -8.92 16.56
CA THR A 199 7.63 -10.39 16.66
C THR A 199 6.70 -11.10 15.68
N ARG A 200 5.46 -10.63 15.54
CA ARG A 200 4.47 -11.23 14.63
C ARG A 200 4.85 -11.03 13.17
N ILE A 201 5.35 -9.84 12.80
CA ILE A 201 5.82 -9.55 11.45
C ILE A 201 7.04 -10.41 11.13
N ALA A 202 8.03 -10.47 12.01
CA ALA A 202 9.23 -11.29 11.83
C ALA A 202 8.87 -12.76 11.56
N ALA A 203 8.02 -13.36 12.40
CA ALA A 203 7.56 -14.73 12.22
C ALA A 203 6.75 -14.94 10.93
N PHE A 204 5.98 -13.93 10.50
CA PHE A 204 5.25 -14.00 9.23
C PHE A 204 6.22 -14.01 8.05
N ILE A 205 7.22 -13.11 8.04
CA ILE A 205 8.23 -13.03 6.96
C ILE A 205 9.08 -14.31 6.90
N GLU A 206 9.47 -14.88 8.04
CA GLU A 206 10.24 -16.13 8.11
C GLU A 206 9.49 -17.35 7.52
N MET A 207 8.16 -17.32 7.53
CA MET A 207 7.31 -18.39 6.99
C MET A 207 7.15 -18.31 5.45
N LEU A 208 7.40 -17.15 4.83
CA LEU A 208 7.26 -16.93 3.38
C LEU A 208 8.44 -17.51 2.60
#